data_AF-A0A2V7TDM7-F1
#
_entry.id   AF-A0A2V7TDM7-F1
#
_cell.length_a   1.000
_cell.length_b   1.000
_cell.length_c   1.000
_cell.angle_alpha   90.00
_cell.angle_beta   90.00
_cell.angle_gamma   90.00
#
_symmetry.space_group_name_H-M   'P 1'
#
loop_
_entity.id
_entity.type
_entity.pdbx_description
1 polymer ?
#
loop_
_entity_poly.entity_id
_entity_poly.type
_entity_poly.pdbx_seq_one_letter_code
_entity_poly.pdbx_strand_id
1 'polypeptide(L)'
;MQGLPLLVAATLALQQPVVPLHIVVPPVQAQAALGALHALDALDTLDALDALDALGTDEGWVQPDEQDPTDSLWRAARQALNRADYQSAANLYGDLARRYPTASRAGDALYWAAFALYKNDNLDRARSVLATQQQRYPKAATLRDGDALLARVQGALAKQGDAEAAEWIRRHAQPGADTGGTRGGGCPGEDDDDDLRIAALNGLLQMDATSALPILKKVLAKRDACSAGLRRKAVFIVSQKRGGETEDILLDVARNDPDSDVR
;
A
#
# COMPACT_ATOMS: atom_id res chain seq x y z
N MET A 1 -7.09 89.82 0.41
CA MET A 1 -7.25 89.49 -1.01
C MET A 1 -6.10 88.59 -1.42
N GLN A 2 -6.42 87.42 -1.98
CA GLN A 2 -5.70 86.62 -3.01
C GLN A 2 -4.18 86.34 -2.79
N GLY A 3 -3.62 85.14 -2.90
CA GLY A 3 -4.05 83.91 -3.54
C GLY A 3 -2.87 83.30 -4.32
N LEU A 4 -2.42 82.13 -3.87
CA LEU A 4 -1.56 81.11 -4.51
C LEU A 4 -0.05 81.33 -4.81
N PRO A 5 0.77 80.24 -4.74
CA PRO A 5 2.23 80.28 -4.67
C PRO A 5 2.91 79.86 -6.00
N LEU A 6 4.20 80.19 -6.14
CA LEU A 6 5.04 79.75 -7.25
C LEU A 6 6.21 78.89 -6.72
N LEU A 7 6.30 77.68 -7.27
CA LEU A 7 7.35 76.68 -7.08
C LEU A 7 8.74 77.22 -7.46
N VAL A 8 9.74 76.99 -6.61
CA VAL A 8 11.11 76.72 -7.06
C VAL A 8 11.70 75.62 -6.16
N ALA A 9 11.97 74.48 -6.79
CA ALA A 9 12.72 73.37 -6.23
C ALA A 9 14.20 73.73 -6.13
N ALA A 10 14.83 73.41 -4.99
CA ALA A 10 16.28 73.35 -4.87
C ALA A 10 16.67 72.08 -4.11
N THR A 11 17.47 71.29 -4.80
CA THR A 11 18.02 69.97 -4.48
C THR A 11 18.84 69.96 -3.18
N LEU A 12 18.45 69.12 -2.22
CA LEU A 12 19.33 68.70 -1.12
C LEU A 12 19.80 67.26 -1.37
N ALA A 13 21.10 67.13 -1.60
CA ALA A 13 21.82 65.88 -1.53
C ALA A 13 21.83 65.38 -0.08
N LEU A 14 21.12 64.28 0.18
CA LEU A 14 21.21 63.54 1.43
C LEU A 14 22.11 62.32 1.21
N GLN A 15 23.33 62.44 1.73
CA GLN A 15 24.24 61.35 2.00
C GLN A 15 23.54 60.35 2.94
N GLN A 16 23.12 59.19 2.44
CA GLN A 16 22.54 58.11 3.26
C GLN A 16 23.69 57.25 3.83
N PRO A 17 23.73 56.98 5.15
CA PRO A 17 24.69 56.06 5.73
C PRO A 17 24.31 54.61 5.39
N VAL A 18 25.30 53.81 4.99
CA VAL A 18 25.15 52.37 4.74
C VAL A 18 24.94 51.66 6.08
N VAL A 19 23.75 51.07 6.28
CA VAL A 19 23.43 50.21 7.43
C VAL A 19 23.68 48.76 7.03
N PRO A 20 24.46 47.95 7.79
CA PRO A 20 24.62 46.54 7.48
C PRO A 20 23.33 45.76 7.74
N LEU A 21 22.96 44.92 6.77
CA LEU A 21 21.79 44.05 6.81
C LEU A 21 22.00 42.94 7.85
N HIS A 22 21.46 43.10 9.06
CA HIS A 22 21.30 41.98 9.98
C HIS A 22 20.08 41.15 9.58
N ILE A 23 20.32 39.97 9.00
CA ILE A 23 19.30 38.95 8.77
C ILE A 23 18.85 38.42 10.13
N VAL A 24 17.63 38.77 10.53
CA VAL A 24 16.95 38.17 11.69
C VAL A 24 16.24 36.91 11.20
N VAL A 25 16.79 35.74 11.51
CA VAL A 25 16.12 34.45 11.37
C VAL A 25 15.21 34.25 12.60
N PRO A 26 13.87 34.10 12.46
CA PRO A 26 13.03 33.81 13.61
C PRO A 26 13.32 32.38 14.15
N PRO A 27 13.29 32.17 15.48
CA PRO A 27 13.56 30.86 16.06
C PRO A 27 12.40 29.90 15.74
N VAL A 28 12.72 28.84 14.99
CA VAL A 28 11.90 27.63 14.89
C VAL A 28 11.71 27.09 16.30
N GLN A 29 10.45 26.90 16.71
CA GLN A 29 10.08 26.34 18.00
C GLN A 29 10.61 24.91 18.13
N ALA A 30 11.79 24.78 18.73
CA ALA A 30 12.45 23.53 19.12
C ALA A 30 11.77 22.88 20.34
N GLN A 31 10.45 22.71 20.32
CA GLN A 31 9.70 22.05 21.39
C GLN A 31 8.97 20.77 20.97
N ALA A 32 8.97 20.41 19.68
CA ALA A 32 8.52 19.08 19.25
C ALA A 32 9.63 18.01 19.32
N ALA A 33 10.91 18.39 19.43
CA ALA A 33 12.04 17.47 19.40
C ALA A 33 12.43 16.86 20.77
N LEU A 34 11.92 17.40 21.89
CA LEU A 34 12.24 16.90 23.23
C LEU A 34 11.25 15.86 23.78
N GLY A 35 10.11 15.65 23.11
CA GLY A 35 9.18 14.56 23.43
C GLY A 35 9.62 13.19 22.91
N ALA A 36 10.46 13.15 21.86
CA ALA A 36 10.91 11.92 21.24
C ALA A 36 12.10 11.25 21.96
N LEU A 37 12.81 11.98 22.83
CA LEU A 37 14.01 11.45 23.50
C LEU A 37 13.71 10.59 24.74
N HIS A 38 12.49 10.65 25.29
CA HIS A 38 12.06 9.77 26.41
C HIS A 38 11.34 8.49 25.96
N ALA A 39 11.15 8.29 24.66
CA ALA A 39 10.57 7.06 24.10
C ALA A 39 11.63 6.06 23.59
N LEU A 40 12.92 6.34 23.84
CA LEU A 40 14.05 5.54 23.34
C LEU A 40 14.48 4.40 24.27
N ASP A 41 13.75 4.14 25.36
CA ASP A 41 14.07 3.08 26.32
C ASP A 41 13.25 1.79 26.11
N ALA A 42 12.51 1.67 24.98
CA ALA A 42 11.59 0.56 24.74
C ALA A 42 11.54 0.06 23.29
N LEU A 43 12.59 0.21 22.49
CA LEU A 43 12.66 -0.37 21.15
C LEU A 43 13.97 -1.11 20.95
N ASP A 44 13.86 -2.44 20.98
CA ASP A 44 14.88 -3.38 20.53
C ASP A 44 15.35 -3.00 19.13
N THR A 45 16.65 -2.83 19.02
CA THR A 45 17.36 -2.22 17.91
C THR A 45 17.66 -3.24 16.81
N LEU A 46 16.91 -3.19 15.70
CA LEU A 46 17.41 -3.51 14.35
C LEU A 46 16.69 -2.70 13.23
N ASP A 47 15.46 -2.21 13.43
CA ASP A 47 14.72 -1.43 12.41
C ASP A 47 15.10 0.05 12.31
N ALA A 48 15.85 0.59 13.28
CA ALA A 48 16.22 2.01 13.30
C ALA A 48 17.40 2.36 12.36
N LEU A 49 18.16 1.36 11.91
CA LEU A 49 19.33 1.57 11.07
C LEU A 49 18.97 1.70 9.58
N ASP A 50 17.92 1.01 9.10
CA ASP A 50 17.42 1.19 7.73
C ASP A 50 16.82 2.58 7.49
N ALA A 51 16.39 3.27 8.56
CA ALA A 51 15.93 4.66 8.47
C ALA A 51 17.08 5.67 8.30
N LEU A 52 18.33 5.29 8.58
CA LEU A 52 19.50 6.17 8.48
C LEU A 52 20.21 6.06 7.12
N ASP A 53 20.06 4.96 6.38
CA ASP A 53 20.58 4.83 5.00
C ASP A 53 19.81 5.73 4.01
N ALA A 54 18.61 6.21 4.41
CA ALA A 54 17.86 7.26 3.72
C ALA A 54 18.48 8.67 3.85
N LEU A 55 19.58 8.84 4.60
CA LEU A 55 20.34 10.09 4.69
C LEU A 55 21.63 10.05 3.85
N GLY A 56 21.66 9.24 2.78
CA GLY A 56 22.74 9.20 1.80
C GLY A 56 23.07 10.58 1.24
N THR A 57 24.17 11.16 1.73
CA THR A 57 24.88 12.28 1.13
C THR A 57 25.68 11.75 -0.06
N ASP A 58 25.16 11.91 -1.26
CA ASP A 58 25.96 11.85 -2.49
C ASP A 58 25.64 13.09 -3.33
N GLU A 59 26.66 13.93 -3.52
CA GLU A 59 26.62 15.20 -4.23
C GLU A 59 26.46 14.97 -5.74
N GLY A 60 25.24 14.70 -6.18
CA GLY A 60 24.77 15.01 -7.52
C GLY A 60 23.91 16.27 -7.44
N TRP A 61 24.26 17.33 -8.19
CA TRP A 61 23.41 18.51 -8.35
C TRP A 61 22.06 18.10 -8.97
N VAL A 62 21.10 17.72 -8.14
CA VAL A 62 19.69 17.60 -8.52
C VAL A 62 19.18 19.02 -8.67
N GLN A 63 18.91 19.43 -9.92
CA GLN A 63 18.13 20.65 -10.15
C GLN A 63 16.84 20.50 -9.35
N PRO A 64 16.41 21.53 -8.58
CA PRO A 64 15.16 21.43 -7.83
C PRO A 64 14.08 21.10 -8.85
N ASP A 65 13.52 19.89 -8.76
CA ASP A 65 12.46 19.44 -9.65
C ASP A 65 11.42 20.55 -9.72
N GLU A 66 11.16 20.98 -10.94
CA GLU A 66 9.97 21.72 -11.31
C GLU A 66 8.79 21.02 -10.62
N GLN A 67 8.18 21.68 -9.63
CA GLN A 67 7.22 21.11 -8.67
C GLN A 67 6.37 20.01 -9.32
N ASP A 68 6.48 18.76 -8.86
CA ASP A 68 5.73 17.65 -9.45
C ASP A 68 4.24 18.06 -9.50
N PRO A 69 3.64 18.14 -10.70
CA PRO A 69 2.28 18.67 -10.85
C PRO A 69 1.23 17.84 -10.11
N THR A 70 1.59 16.63 -9.67
CA THR A 70 0.75 15.75 -8.87
C THR A 70 0.84 16.00 -7.35
N ASP A 71 1.81 16.78 -6.86
CA ASP A 71 2.05 16.96 -5.42
C ASP A 71 0.88 17.56 -4.67
N SER A 72 0.24 18.57 -5.26
CA SER A 72 -0.94 19.20 -4.64
C SER A 72 -2.10 18.21 -4.52
N LEU A 73 -2.37 17.43 -5.58
CA LEU A 73 -3.42 16.40 -5.57
C LEU A 73 -3.09 15.29 -4.58
N TRP A 74 -1.84 14.82 -4.56
CA TRP A 74 -1.38 13.78 -3.66
C TRP A 74 -1.53 14.17 -2.19
N ARG A 75 -1.09 15.38 -1.82
CA ARG A 75 -1.22 15.90 -0.45
C ARG A 75 -2.68 16.07 -0.05
N ALA A 76 -3.51 16.63 -0.94
CA ALA A 76 -4.94 16.79 -0.69
C ALA A 76 -5.64 15.43 -0.50
N ALA A 77 -5.34 14.46 -1.36
CA ALA A 77 -5.90 13.11 -1.29
C ALA A 77 -5.50 12.41 0.01
N ARG A 78 -4.23 12.51 0.41
CA ARG A 78 -3.75 11.94 1.68
C ARG A 78 -4.41 12.59 2.89
N GLN A 79 -4.60 13.91 2.87
CA GLN A 79 -5.31 14.61 3.93
C GLN A 79 -6.77 14.17 4.03
N ALA A 80 -7.46 14.01 2.90
CA ALA A 80 -8.82 13.46 2.87
C ALA A 80 -8.87 12.05 3.45
N LEU A 81 -7.94 11.18 3.06
CA LEU A 81 -7.84 9.81 3.57
C LEU A 81 -7.60 9.77 5.09
N ASN A 82 -6.70 10.61 5.61
CA ASN A 82 -6.41 10.70 7.05
C ASN A 82 -7.61 11.20 7.86
N ARG A 83 -8.51 11.98 7.25
CA ARG A 83 -9.77 12.42 7.86
C ARG A 83 -10.92 11.42 7.69
N ALA A 84 -10.64 10.24 7.15
CA ALA A 84 -11.63 9.23 6.75
C ALA A 84 -12.68 9.75 5.73
N ASP A 85 -12.37 10.83 5.00
CA ASP A 85 -13.16 11.27 3.85
C ASP A 85 -12.77 10.45 2.62
N TYR A 86 -13.22 9.20 2.63
CA TYR A 86 -12.86 8.21 1.62
C TYR A 86 -13.40 8.56 0.23
N GLN A 87 -14.56 9.20 0.15
CA GLN A 87 -15.13 9.60 -1.14
C GLN A 87 -14.25 10.68 -1.81
N SER A 88 -13.86 11.71 -1.07
CA SER A 88 -12.97 12.75 -1.60
C SER A 88 -11.58 12.19 -1.91
N ALA A 89 -11.03 11.34 -1.04
CA ALA A 89 -9.74 10.69 -1.28
C ALA A 89 -9.74 9.88 -2.58
N ALA A 90 -10.77 9.05 -2.81
CA ALA A 90 -10.92 8.27 -4.02
C ALA A 90 -10.99 9.14 -5.28
N ASN A 91 -11.73 10.25 -5.22
CA ASN A 91 -11.84 11.17 -6.34
C ASN A 91 -10.52 11.89 -6.64
N LEU A 92 -9.81 12.37 -5.61
CA LEU A 92 -8.54 13.10 -5.78
C LEU A 92 -7.44 12.19 -6.33
N TYR A 93 -7.30 10.97 -5.79
CA TYR A 93 -6.36 9.99 -6.32
C TYR A 93 -6.73 9.53 -7.74
N GLY A 94 -8.02 9.30 -8.00
CA GLY A 94 -8.50 8.97 -9.35
C GLY A 94 -8.24 10.09 -10.37
N ASP A 95 -8.42 11.35 -9.96
CA ASP A 95 -8.12 12.52 -10.80
C ASP A 95 -6.62 12.66 -11.07
N LEU A 96 -5.77 12.36 -10.10
CA LEU A 96 -4.32 12.31 -10.30
C LEU A 96 -3.98 11.33 -11.42
N ALA A 97 -4.42 10.07 -11.31
CA ALA A 97 -4.14 9.04 -12.30
C ALA A 97 -4.74 9.35 -13.69
N ARG A 98 -5.87 10.07 -13.74
CA ARG A 98 -6.54 10.44 -15.00
C ARG A 98 -5.89 11.63 -15.71
N ARG A 99 -5.54 12.67 -14.95
CA ARG A 99 -4.95 13.91 -15.48
C ARG A 99 -3.46 13.75 -15.77
N TYR A 100 -2.78 12.90 -15.01
CA TYR A 100 -1.34 12.67 -15.12
C TYR A 100 -1.04 11.17 -15.30
N PRO A 101 -1.51 10.52 -16.39
CA PRO A 101 -1.40 9.08 -16.58
C PRO A 101 0.04 8.58 -16.78
N THR A 102 1.02 9.47 -17.00
CA THR A 102 2.44 9.14 -17.13
C THR A 102 3.26 9.50 -15.89
N ALA A 103 2.64 10.08 -14.86
CA ALA A 103 3.34 10.39 -13.62
C ALA A 103 3.80 9.10 -12.93
N SER A 104 4.97 9.15 -12.28
CA SER A 104 5.56 8.00 -11.56
C SER A 104 4.57 7.36 -10.59
N ARG A 105 3.81 8.18 -9.86
CA ARG A 105 2.82 7.78 -8.87
C ARG A 105 1.40 7.53 -9.42
N ALA A 106 1.19 7.56 -10.73
CA ALA A 106 -0.14 7.41 -11.32
C ALA A 106 -0.75 6.02 -11.03
N GLY A 107 0.07 4.98 -11.10
CA GLY A 107 -0.33 3.62 -10.70
C GLY A 107 -0.62 3.53 -9.20
N ASP A 108 0.21 4.14 -8.37
CA ASP A 108 0.01 4.15 -6.91
C ASP A 108 -1.23 4.94 -6.48
N ALA A 109 -1.56 6.00 -7.20
CA ALA A 109 -2.80 6.72 -7.00
C ALA A 109 -4.03 5.83 -7.27
N LEU A 110 -4.00 4.95 -8.27
CA LEU A 110 -5.10 4.00 -8.48
C LEU A 110 -5.25 3.03 -7.31
N TYR A 111 -4.15 2.51 -6.75
CA TYR A 111 -4.21 1.70 -5.53
C TYR A 111 -4.88 2.47 -4.38
N TRP A 112 -4.42 3.69 -4.07
CA TRP A 112 -4.99 4.48 -2.98
C TRP A 112 -6.44 4.90 -3.23
N ALA A 113 -6.82 5.14 -4.49
CA ALA A 113 -8.20 5.37 -4.86
C ALA A 113 -9.06 4.13 -4.59
N ALA A 114 -8.60 2.95 -4.99
CA ALA A 114 -9.30 1.70 -4.73
C ALA A 114 -9.39 1.38 -3.22
N PHE A 115 -8.32 1.63 -2.47
CA PHE A 115 -8.31 1.47 -1.01
C PHE A 115 -9.37 2.37 -0.36
N ALA A 116 -9.42 3.65 -0.73
CA ALA A 116 -10.47 4.56 -0.26
C ALA A 116 -11.88 4.07 -0.64
N LEU A 117 -12.08 3.62 -1.88
CA LEU A 117 -13.37 3.07 -2.33
C LEU A 117 -13.79 1.84 -1.52
N TYR A 118 -12.85 0.92 -1.25
CA TYR A 118 -13.07 -0.25 -0.40
C TYR A 118 -13.45 0.15 1.02
N LYS A 119 -12.77 1.13 1.62
CA LYS A 119 -13.10 1.67 2.95
C LYS A 119 -14.48 2.34 3.00
N ASN A 120 -15.02 2.75 1.85
CA ASN A 120 -16.34 3.34 1.69
C ASN A 120 -17.39 2.35 1.12
N ASP A 121 -17.12 1.04 1.17
CA ASP A 121 -17.99 -0.04 0.65
C ASP A 121 -18.38 0.09 -0.85
N ASN A 122 -17.63 0.88 -1.62
CA ASN A 122 -17.83 1.04 -3.06
C ASN A 122 -17.06 -0.04 -3.83
N LEU A 123 -17.42 -1.31 -3.59
CA LEU A 123 -16.65 -2.48 -4.01
C LEU A 123 -16.52 -2.61 -5.53
N ASP A 124 -17.58 -2.35 -6.30
CA ASP A 124 -17.54 -2.44 -7.76
C ASP A 124 -16.55 -1.44 -8.38
N ARG A 125 -16.54 -0.21 -7.86
CA ARG A 125 -15.59 0.82 -8.30
C ARG A 125 -14.17 0.45 -7.87
N ALA A 126 -13.98 -0.06 -6.65
CA ALA A 126 -12.67 -0.53 -6.19
C ALA A 126 -12.13 -1.64 -7.11
N ARG A 127 -12.96 -2.65 -7.45
CA ARG A 127 -12.65 -3.72 -8.41
C ARG A 127 -12.20 -3.17 -9.77
N SER A 128 -12.96 -2.22 -10.32
CA SER A 128 -12.65 -1.61 -11.63
C SER A 128 -11.34 -0.80 -11.61
N VAL A 129 -11.09 -0.05 -10.53
CA VAL A 129 -9.87 0.76 -10.38
C VAL A 129 -8.63 -0.14 -10.26
N LEU A 130 -8.71 -1.24 -9.50
CA LEU A 130 -7.61 -2.20 -9.36
C LEU A 130 -7.32 -2.92 -10.67
N ALA A 131 -8.35 -3.35 -11.40
CA ALA A 131 -8.18 -3.92 -12.75
C ALA A 131 -7.47 -2.93 -13.70
N THR A 132 -7.81 -1.64 -13.59
CA THR A 132 -7.14 -0.58 -14.37
C THR A 132 -5.67 -0.43 -13.97
N GLN A 133 -5.35 -0.51 -12.67
CA GLN A 133 -3.98 -0.46 -12.18
C GLN A 133 -3.16 -1.62 -12.77
N GLN A 134 -3.65 -2.85 -12.64
CA GLN A 134 -3.00 -4.06 -13.17
C GLN A 134 -2.73 -3.95 -14.68
N GLN A 135 -3.73 -3.50 -15.45
CA GLN A 135 -3.63 -3.44 -16.90
C GLN A 135 -2.68 -2.34 -17.38
N ARG A 136 -2.74 -1.15 -16.76
CA ARG A 136 -2.05 0.05 -17.28
C ARG A 136 -0.74 0.37 -16.59
N TYR A 137 -0.56 -0.10 -15.37
CA TYR A 137 0.60 0.21 -14.53
C TYR A 137 1.22 -1.07 -13.93
N PRO A 138 1.65 -2.04 -14.77
CA PRO A 138 2.24 -3.30 -14.31
C PRO A 138 3.60 -3.14 -13.60
N LYS A 139 4.13 -1.91 -13.51
CA LYS A 139 5.37 -1.56 -12.81
C LYS A 139 5.12 -0.65 -11.59
N ALA A 140 3.87 -0.43 -11.19
CA ALA A 140 3.56 0.36 -10.02
C ALA A 140 4.12 -0.31 -8.76
N ALA A 141 4.68 0.48 -7.84
CA ALA A 141 5.24 -0.05 -6.59
C ALA A 141 4.15 -0.73 -5.73
N THR A 142 2.93 -0.22 -5.80
CA THR A 142 1.76 -0.74 -5.06
C THR A 142 0.99 -1.85 -5.79
N LEU A 143 1.50 -2.41 -6.89
CA LEU A 143 0.77 -3.42 -7.67
C LEU A 143 0.43 -4.65 -6.81
N ARG A 144 1.40 -5.16 -6.05
CA ARG A 144 1.22 -6.33 -5.17
C ARG A 144 0.17 -6.09 -4.09
N ASP A 145 0.24 -4.92 -3.44
CA ASP A 145 -0.78 -4.51 -2.47
C ASP A 145 -2.17 -4.38 -3.12
N GLY A 146 -2.21 -3.92 -4.37
CA GLY A 146 -3.41 -3.84 -5.20
C GLY A 146 -4.01 -5.21 -5.48
N ASP A 147 -3.20 -6.21 -5.80
CA ASP A 147 -3.64 -7.59 -6.03
C ASP A 147 -4.23 -8.21 -4.75
N ALA A 148 -3.54 -8.02 -3.62
CA ALA A 148 -4.05 -8.45 -2.32
C ALA A 148 -5.35 -7.72 -1.94
N LEU A 149 -5.46 -6.42 -2.24
CA LEU A 149 -6.70 -5.66 -2.04
C LEU A 149 -7.82 -6.15 -2.97
N LEU A 150 -7.51 -6.50 -4.22
CA LEU A 150 -8.49 -7.02 -5.17
C LEU A 150 -9.10 -8.32 -4.65
N ALA A 151 -8.31 -9.23 -4.11
CA ALA A 151 -8.84 -10.45 -3.50
C ALA A 151 -9.78 -10.17 -2.31
N ARG A 152 -9.49 -9.15 -1.49
CA ARG A 152 -10.39 -8.72 -0.41
C ARG A 152 -11.70 -8.14 -0.96
N VAL A 153 -11.61 -7.30 -2.00
CA VAL A 153 -12.77 -6.72 -2.69
C VAL A 153 -13.64 -7.82 -3.30
N GLN A 154 -13.03 -8.79 -3.99
CA GLN A 154 -13.71 -9.93 -4.59
C GLN A 154 -14.37 -10.80 -3.51
N GLY A 155 -13.69 -11.08 -2.40
CA GLY A 155 -14.29 -11.81 -1.28
C GLY A 155 -15.52 -11.10 -0.69
N ALA A 156 -15.46 -9.77 -0.56
CA ALA A 156 -16.59 -8.97 -0.09
C ALA A 156 -17.77 -8.97 -1.08
N LEU A 157 -17.51 -8.79 -2.38
CA LEU A 157 -18.52 -8.87 -3.45
C LEU A 157 -19.17 -10.26 -3.50
N ALA A 158 -18.35 -11.30 -3.39
CA ALA A 158 -18.82 -12.67 -3.44
C ALA A 158 -19.71 -13.01 -2.23
N LYS A 159 -19.39 -12.48 -1.04
CA LYS A 159 -20.26 -12.53 0.14
C LYS A 159 -21.58 -11.78 -0.05
N GLN A 160 -21.60 -10.74 -0.87
CA GLN A 160 -22.83 -10.03 -1.28
C GLN A 160 -23.61 -10.77 -2.39
N GLY A 161 -23.12 -11.93 -2.86
CA GLY A 161 -23.79 -12.77 -3.86
C GLY A 161 -23.27 -12.60 -5.28
N ASP A 162 -22.18 -11.87 -5.51
CA ASP A 162 -21.54 -11.77 -6.82
C ASP A 162 -20.90 -13.11 -7.22
N ALA A 163 -21.53 -13.80 -8.19
CA ALA A 163 -21.08 -15.09 -8.68
C ALA A 163 -19.75 -15.03 -9.43
N GLU A 164 -19.46 -13.93 -10.13
CA GLU A 164 -18.20 -13.75 -10.85
C GLU A 164 -17.05 -13.61 -9.85
N ALA A 165 -17.26 -12.82 -8.80
CA ALA A 165 -16.30 -12.66 -7.71
C ALA A 165 -16.04 -13.99 -6.99
N ALA A 166 -17.08 -14.78 -6.76
CA ALA A 166 -16.97 -16.11 -6.15
C ALA A 166 -16.12 -17.06 -7.01
N GLU A 167 -16.35 -17.08 -8.33
CA GLU A 167 -15.55 -17.86 -9.28
C GLU A 167 -14.11 -17.36 -9.39
N TRP A 168 -13.92 -16.03 -9.36
CA TRP A 168 -12.59 -15.44 -9.34
C TRP A 168 -11.80 -15.92 -8.12
N ILE A 169 -12.39 -15.87 -6.92
CA ILE A 169 -11.77 -16.34 -5.68
C ILE A 169 -11.47 -17.84 -5.76
N ARG A 170 -12.41 -18.66 -6.23
CA ARG A 170 -12.21 -20.11 -6.38
C ARG A 170 -11.05 -20.45 -7.30
N ARG A 171 -10.87 -19.71 -8.40
CA ARG A 171 -9.75 -19.92 -9.33
C ARG A 171 -8.42 -19.52 -8.72
N HIS A 172 -8.34 -18.34 -8.11
CA HIS A 172 -7.08 -17.81 -7.56
C HIS A 172 -6.66 -18.47 -6.25
N ALA A 173 -7.58 -19.13 -5.53
CA ALA A 173 -7.27 -19.93 -4.35
C ALA A 173 -6.72 -21.33 -4.68
N GLN A 174 -6.81 -21.80 -5.94
CA GLN A 174 -6.29 -23.12 -6.31
C GLN A 174 -4.75 -23.14 -6.25
N PRO A 175 -4.16 -24.26 -5.80
CA PRO A 175 -2.72 -24.45 -5.93
C PRO A 175 -2.36 -24.50 -7.43
N GLY A 176 -1.30 -23.80 -7.83
CA GLY A 176 -0.81 -23.82 -9.20
C GLY A 176 -0.39 -25.23 -9.62
N ALA A 177 -0.67 -25.60 -10.88
CA ALA A 177 -0.37 -26.93 -11.41
C ALA A 177 1.14 -27.22 -11.49
N ASP A 178 1.97 -26.19 -11.68
CA ASP A 178 3.38 -26.33 -12.03
C ASP A 178 4.30 -25.33 -11.30
N THR A 179 4.45 -25.42 -9.98
CA THR A 179 5.62 -24.79 -9.32
C THR A 179 6.76 -25.80 -9.08
N GLY A 180 6.69 -26.98 -9.71
CA GLY A 180 7.69 -28.06 -9.60
C GLY A 180 8.69 -28.12 -10.76
N GLY A 181 8.71 -27.12 -11.65
CA GLY A 181 9.47 -27.18 -12.90
C GLY A 181 10.70 -26.27 -12.96
N THR A 182 11.83 -26.78 -12.44
CA THR A 182 13.20 -26.52 -12.92
C THR A 182 13.60 -25.08 -13.30
N ARG A 183 14.33 -24.41 -12.41
CA ARG A 183 15.62 -23.72 -12.69
C ARG A 183 16.30 -23.37 -11.37
N GLY A 184 17.38 -24.08 -11.05
CA GLY A 184 18.45 -23.67 -10.11
C GLY A 184 18.04 -23.06 -8.77
N GLY A 185 17.93 -23.90 -7.74
CA GLY A 185 18.36 -23.54 -6.38
C GLY A 185 17.57 -22.46 -5.65
N GLY A 186 16.27 -22.66 -5.51
CA GLY A 186 15.42 -21.86 -4.65
C GLY A 186 13.97 -22.16 -4.96
N CYS A 187 13.10 -22.10 -3.96
CA CYS A 187 11.72 -21.81 -4.29
C CYS A 187 11.69 -20.52 -5.09
N PRO A 188 10.72 -20.30 -6.02
CA PRO A 188 10.37 -18.93 -6.33
C PRO A 188 10.29 -18.20 -5.00
N GLY A 189 10.72 -16.95 -4.94
CA GLY A 189 10.61 -16.18 -3.70
C GLY A 189 9.18 -16.25 -3.19
N GLU A 190 8.87 -15.56 -2.11
CA GLU A 190 7.46 -15.23 -1.82
C GLU A 190 6.93 -14.28 -2.93
N ASP A 191 6.93 -14.74 -4.18
CA ASP A 191 6.75 -14.04 -5.43
C ASP A 191 5.26 -14.11 -5.73
N ASP A 192 4.68 -12.91 -5.84
CA ASP A 192 3.41 -12.46 -6.44
C ASP A 192 2.18 -13.39 -6.37
N ASP A 193 2.31 -14.65 -6.77
CA ASP A 193 1.27 -15.68 -6.76
C ASP A 193 0.83 -16.08 -5.35
N ASP A 194 1.74 -16.11 -4.38
CA ASP A 194 1.41 -16.62 -3.04
C ASP A 194 0.63 -15.61 -2.20
N ASP A 195 0.95 -14.32 -2.27
CA ASP A 195 0.20 -13.27 -1.57
C ASP A 195 -1.24 -13.16 -2.07
N LEU A 196 -1.40 -13.18 -3.39
CA LEU A 196 -2.71 -13.19 -4.03
C LEU A 196 -3.51 -14.44 -3.67
N ARG A 197 -2.87 -15.61 -3.71
CA ARG A 197 -3.50 -16.89 -3.34
C ARG A 197 -3.87 -16.93 -1.87
N ILE A 198 -3.04 -16.43 -0.97
CA ILE A 198 -3.35 -16.30 0.47
C ILE A 198 -4.55 -15.38 0.67
N ALA A 199 -4.57 -14.23 -0.01
CA ALA A 199 -5.69 -13.30 0.06
C ALA A 199 -6.99 -13.94 -0.49
N ALA A 200 -6.91 -14.71 -1.58
CA ALA A 200 -8.04 -15.46 -2.14
C ALA A 200 -8.52 -16.57 -1.19
N LEU A 201 -7.62 -17.32 -0.55
CA LEU A 201 -7.95 -18.33 0.46
C LEU A 201 -8.68 -17.71 1.67
N ASN A 202 -8.25 -16.52 2.11
CA ASN A 202 -8.96 -15.77 3.15
C ASN A 202 -10.37 -15.34 2.67
N GLY A 203 -10.51 -14.86 1.44
CA GLY A 203 -11.80 -14.51 0.85
C GLY A 203 -12.76 -15.70 0.79
N LEU A 204 -12.24 -16.87 0.43
CA LEU A 204 -13.01 -18.11 0.37
C LEU A 204 -13.57 -18.50 1.75
N LEU A 205 -12.77 -18.36 2.82
CA LEU A 205 -13.24 -18.57 4.19
C LEU A 205 -14.37 -17.61 4.58
N GLN A 206 -14.28 -16.35 4.18
CA GLN A 206 -15.24 -15.31 4.55
C GLN A 206 -16.57 -15.39 3.79
N MET A 207 -16.57 -15.95 2.57
CA MET A 207 -17.77 -16.15 1.76
C MET A 207 -18.42 -17.51 2.01
N ASP A 208 -17.67 -18.61 1.85
CA ASP A 208 -18.19 -19.97 1.93
C ASP A 208 -17.12 -20.91 2.49
N ALA A 209 -17.07 -20.94 3.82
CA ALA A 209 -16.16 -21.79 4.56
C ALA A 209 -16.31 -23.26 4.11
N THR A 210 -17.52 -23.81 3.96
CA THR A 210 -17.72 -25.23 3.65
C THR A 210 -17.14 -25.59 2.28
N SER A 211 -17.41 -24.80 1.24
CA SER A 211 -16.87 -25.03 -0.10
C SER A 211 -15.36 -24.83 -0.21
N ALA A 212 -14.71 -24.28 0.83
CA ALA A 212 -13.26 -24.10 0.84
C ALA A 212 -12.48 -25.40 1.12
N LEU A 213 -13.10 -26.39 1.76
CA LEU A 213 -12.40 -27.62 2.21
C LEU A 213 -11.72 -28.39 1.06
N PRO A 214 -12.34 -28.61 -0.11
CA PRO A 214 -11.69 -29.29 -1.22
C PRO A 214 -10.43 -28.57 -1.73
N ILE A 215 -10.42 -27.23 -1.71
CA ILE A 215 -9.26 -26.43 -2.13
C ILE A 215 -8.16 -26.52 -1.08
N LEU A 216 -8.50 -26.38 0.20
CA LEU A 216 -7.54 -26.50 1.31
C LEU A 216 -6.87 -27.87 1.33
N LYS A 217 -7.63 -28.95 1.07
CA LYS A 217 -7.07 -30.31 0.93
C LYS A 217 -6.05 -30.39 -0.21
N LYS A 218 -6.32 -29.78 -1.36
CA LYS A 218 -5.37 -29.75 -2.49
C LYS A 218 -4.10 -28.97 -2.13
N VAL A 219 -4.22 -27.86 -1.42
CA VAL A 219 -3.07 -27.08 -0.93
C VAL A 219 -2.23 -27.93 0.03
N LEU A 220 -2.85 -28.59 1.01
CA LEU A 220 -2.17 -29.43 2.00
C LEU A 220 -1.54 -30.70 1.37
N ALA A 221 -2.13 -31.23 0.30
CA ALA A 221 -1.59 -32.39 -0.41
C ALA A 221 -0.33 -32.05 -1.23
N LYS A 222 -0.14 -30.77 -1.59
CA LYS A 222 1.05 -30.28 -2.30
C LYS A 222 2.17 -30.08 -1.27
N ARG A 223 2.97 -31.12 -1.02
CA ARG A 223 3.98 -31.18 0.07
C ARG A 223 5.41 -30.83 -0.37
N ASP A 224 5.59 -30.02 -1.40
CA ASP A 224 6.91 -29.51 -1.77
C ASP A 224 7.38 -28.39 -0.83
N ALA A 225 8.69 -28.11 -0.81
CA ALA A 225 9.26 -27.07 0.06
C ALA A 225 8.64 -25.69 -0.19
N CYS A 226 8.26 -25.40 -1.44
CA CYS A 226 7.81 -24.07 -1.87
C CYS A 226 6.34 -23.80 -1.56
N SER A 227 5.60 -24.81 -1.13
CA SER A 227 4.22 -24.64 -0.68
C SER A 227 4.08 -24.59 0.84
N ALA A 228 5.18 -24.63 1.60
CA ALA A 228 5.13 -24.64 3.08
C ALA A 228 4.37 -23.43 3.65
N GLY A 229 4.60 -22.22 3.13
CA GLY A 229 3.89 -21.01 3.54
C GLY A 229 2.37 -21.09 3.32
N LEU A 230 1.97 -21.55 2.14
CA LEU A 230 0.56 -21.79 1.81
C LEU A 230 -0.07 -22.89 2.68
N ARG A 231 0.66 -23.98 2.95
CA ARG A 231 0.19 -25.07 3.82
C ARG A 231 -0.01 -24.60 5.26
N ARG A 232 0.94 -23.85 5.83
CA ARG A 232 0.77 -23.20 7.16
C ARG A 232 -0.51 -22.37 7.21
N LYS A 233 -0.75 -21.56 6.17
CA LYS A 233 -1.98 -20.78 6.09
C LYS A 233 -3.22 -21.66 5.95
N ALA A 234 -3.17 -22.72 5.16
CA ALA A 234 -4.26 -23.67 4.99
C ALA A 234 -4.61 -24.40 6.31
N VAL A 235 -3.60 -24.81 7.09
CA VAL A 235 -3.79 -25.39 8.44
C VAL A 235 -4.55 -24.41 9.33
N PHE A 236 -4.12 -23.15 9.40
CA PHE A 236 -4.82 -22.11 10.16
C PHE A 236 -6.27 -21.88 9.70
N ILE A 237 -6.55 -22.00 8.41
CA ILE A 237 -7.91 -21.87 7.88
C ILE A 237 -8.76 -23.10 8.22
N VAL A 238 -8.19 -24.30 8.11
CA VAL A 238 -8.83 -25.56 8.48
C VAL A 238 -9.16 -25.57 9.98
N SER A 239 -8.24 -25.12 10.85
CA SER A 239 -8.43 -25.11 12.30
C SER A 239 -9.54 -24.17 12.79
N GLN A 240 -9.92 -23.17 11.99
CA GLN A 240 -11.05 -22.28 12.30
C GLN A 240 -12.42 -22.94 12.06
N LYS A 241 -12.45 -24.13 11.44
CA LYS A 241 -13.68 -24.89 11.23
C LYS A 241 -13.87 -25.94 12.31
N ARG A 242 -15.13 -26.34 12.51
CA ARG A 242 -15.51 -27.40 13.44
C ARG A 242 -16.08 -28.56 12.65
N GLY A 243 -15.67 -29.79 12.99
CA GLY A 243 -16.22 -31.03 12.44
C GLY A 243 -15.18 -32.15 12.38
N GLY A 244 -15.62 -33.41 12.35
CA GLY A 244 -14.73 -34.58 12.34
C GLY A 244 -13.74 -34.60 11.17
N GLU A 245 -14.17 -34.17 9.98
CA GLU A 245 -13.28 -34.05 8.82
C GLU A 245 -12.14 -33.04 9.04
N THR A 246 -12.35 -32.01 9.87
CA THR A 246 -11.29 -31.06 10.24
C THR A 246 -10.24 -31.73 11.13
N GLU A 247 -10.68 -32.53 12.10
CA GLU A 247 -9.79 -33.28 12.99
C GLU A 247 -8.92 -34.27 12.20
N ASP A 248 -9.52 -35.00 11.27
CA ASP A 248 -8.80 -35.95 10.41
C ASP A 248 -7.71 -35.26 9.57
N ILE A 249 -8.04 -34.09 8.98
CA ILE A 249 -7.08 -33.30 8.19
C ILE A 249 -5.92 -32.82 9.07
N LEU A 250 -6.21 -32.25 10.24
CA LEU A 250 -5.18 -31.71 11.14
C LEU A 250 -4.28 -32.83 11.69
N LEU A 251 -4.84 -34.00 12.01
CA LEU A 251 -4.06 -35.16 12.44
C LEU A 251 -3.16 -35.72 11.34
N ASP A 252 -3.62 -35.76 10.09
CA ASP A 252 -2.79 -36.16 8.95
C ASP A 252 -1.61 -35.19 8.76
N VAL A 253 -1.88 -33.89 8.77
CA VAL A 253 -0.85 -32.86 8.62
C VAL A 253 0.20 -32.97 9.74
N ALA A 254 -0.23 -33.00 11.00
CA ALA A 254 0.66 -33.08 12.16
C ALA A 254 1.56 -34.33 12.15
N ARG A 255 1.14 -35.42 11.50
CA ARG A 255 1.94 -36.67 11.40
C ARG A 255 2.83 -36.72 10.18
N ASN A 256 2.37 -36.18 9.06
CA ASN A 256 2.91 -36.54 7.75
C ASN A 256 3.43 -35.35 6.92
N ASP A 257 3.26 -34.09 7.36
CA ASP A 257 3.85 -32.95 6.63
C ASP A 257 5.38 -32.96 6.77
N PRO A 258 6.14 -32.79 5.67
CA PRO A 258 7.61 -32.74 5.74
C PRO A 258 8.15 -31.52 6.48
N ASP A 259 7.42 -30.40 6.45
CA ASP A 259 7.82 -29.15 7.08
C ASP A 259 7.43 -29.11 8.57
N SER A 260 8.38 -28.78 9.46
CA SER A 260 8.13 -28.78 10.90
C SER A 260 7.18 -27.69 11.37
N ASP A 261 7.10 -26.57 10.66
CA ASP A 261 6.28 -25.43 11.04
C ASP A 261 4.84 -25.60 10.54
N VAL A 262 4.62 -26.51 9.59
CA VAL A 262 3.28 -26.91 9.13
C VAL A 262 2.66 -27.97 10.05
N ARG A 263 3.47 -28.82 10.70
CA ARG A 263 2.99 -29.85 11.64
C ARG A 263 2.47 -29.26 12.94
#